data_AF-A0A6H0SDJ5-F1
#
_entry.id   AF-A0A6H0SDJ5-F1
#
_cell.length_a   1.000
_cell.length_b   1.000
_cell.length_c   1.000
_cell.angle_alpha   90.00
_cell.angle_beta   90.00
_cell.angle_gamma   90.00
#
_symmetry.space_group_name_H-M   'P 1'
#
loop_
_entity.id
_entity.type
_entity.pdbx_description
1 polymer ?
#
loop_
_entity_poly.entity_id
_entity_poly.type
_entity_poly.pdbx_seq_one_letter_code
_entity_poly.pdbx_strand_id
1 'polypeptide(L)'
;MHIEARLFEFLTAFFLLSSIVYGVLTAMFATGGIEWAGTTALVLTTGLTLITGTFFRFVARRLDTRPEDYEDAEISDGAGELGFYSPHSWWPILIALSFSTAAVGAALWLPWLIVAGVCFVLASAAGLVFEYYVGPEKH
;
A
#
# COMPACT_ATOMS: atom_id res chain seq x y z
N MET A 1 6.49 -6.41 -17.72
CA MET A 1 6.54 -6.25 -16.26
C MET A 1 7.13 -7.47 -15.54
N HIS A 2 8.15 -8.12 -16.13
CA HIS A 2 8.71 -9.34 -15.56
C HIS A 2 9.72 -9.09 -14.44
N ILE A 3 10.45 -7.97 -14.51
CA ILE A 3 11.50 -7.62 -13.55
C ILE A 3 10.86 -7.14 -12.24
N GLU A 4 9.79 -6.36 -12.33
CA GLU A 4 9.01 -5.84 -11.20
C GLU A 4 8.42 -6.98 -10.38
N ALA A 5 7.82 -7.98 -11.04
CA ALA A 5 7.34 -9.17 -10.36
C ALA A 5 8.49 -9.97 -9.70
N ARG A 6 9.60 -10.14 -10.42
CA ARG A 6 10.77 -10.90 -9.93
C ARG A 6 11.41 -10.25 -8.71
N LEU A 7 11.39 -8.93 -8.62
CA LEU A 7 11.88 -8.18 -7.45
C LEU A 7 11.13 -8.59 -6.19
N PHE A 8 9.79 -8.63 -6.24
CA PHE A 8 8.99 -9.07 -5.10
C PHE A 8 9.11 -10.57 -4.84
N GLU A 9 9.19 -11.42 -5.88
CA GLU A 9 9.40 -12.86 -5.72
C GLU A 9 10.72 -13.17 -4.99
N PHE A 10 11.80 -12.43 -5.30
CA PHE A 10 13.08 -12.56 -4.60
C PHE A 10 12.97 -12.16 -3.12
N LEU A 11 12.32 -11.02 -2.84
CA LEU A 11 12.09 -10.58 -1.46
C LEU A 11 11.25 -11.59 -0.68
N THR A 12 10.20 -12.14 -1.29
CA THR A 12 9.39 -13.20 -0.67
C THR A 12 10.23 -14.42 -0.34
N ALA A 13 11.09 -14.88 -1.25
CA ALA A 13 11.98 -16.01 -0.98
C ALA A 13 12.95 -15.72 0.17
N PHE A 14 13.54 -14.52 0.20
CA PHE A 14 14.44 -14.10 1.27
C PHE A 14 13.73 -13.98 2.63
N PHE A 15 12.56 -13.34 2.68
CA PHE A 15 11.80 -13.18 3.92
C PHE A 15 11.25 -14.52 4.43
N LEU A 16 10.81 -15.41 3.53
CA LEU A 16 10.39 -16.75 3.89
C LEU A 16 11.55 -17.53 4.52
N LEU A 17 12.71 -17.52 3.86
CA LEU A 17 13.92 -18.15 4.38
C LEU A 17 14.31 -17.57 5.73
N SER A 18 14.34 -16.25 5.85
CA SER A 18 14.69 -15.55 7.09
C SER A 18 13.71 -15.88 8.21
N SER A 19 12.41 -15.98 7.90
CA SER A 19 11.39 -16.31 8.87
C SER A 19 11.52 -17.74 9.39
N ILE A 20 11.86 -18.70 8.52
CA ILE A 20 12.13 -20.09 8.90
C ILE A 20 13.40 -20.16 9.75
N VAL A 21 14.50 -19.55 9.29
CA VAL A 21 15.78 -19.55 10.00
C VAL A 21 15.63 -18.93 11.38
N TYR A 22 15.00 -17.77 11.48
CA TYR A 22 14.78 -17.09 12.76
C TYR A 22 13.87 -17.89 13.70
N GLY A 23 12.76 -18.44 13.20
CA GLY A 23 11.87 -19.29 14.00
C GLY A 23 12.57 -20.53 14.55
N VAL A 24 13.37 -21.21 13.72
CA VAL A 24 14.14 -22.41 14.13
C VAL A 24 15.25 -22.05 15.11
N LEU A 25 16.03 -21.00 14.85
CA LEU A 25 17.13 -20.59 15.72
C LEU A 25 16.61 -20.16 17.10
N THR A 26 15.52 -19.40 17.15
CA THR A 26 14.92 -19.01 18.44
C THR A 26 14.33 -20.22 19.16
N ALA A 27 13.72 -21.17 18.45
CA ALA A 27 13.25 -22.42 19.06
C ALA A 27 14.36 -23.21 19.77
N MET A 28 15.56 -23.27 19.16
CA MET A 28 16.67 -24.11 19.64
C MET A 28 17.59 -23.41 20.64
N PHE A 29 17.83 -22.11 20.45
CA PHE A 29 18.88 -21.37 21.15
C PHE A 29 18.36 -20.27 22.08
N ALA A 30 17.09 -19.88 21.99
CA ALA A 30 16.53 -18.91 22.92
C ALA A 30 16.10 -19.58 24.24
N THR A 31 16.11 -18.81 25.32
CA THR A 31 15.84 -19.30 26.68
C THR A 31 14.38 -19.69 26.93
N GLY A 32 13.44 -19.26 26.07
CA GLY A 32 11.99 -19.42 26.26
C GLY A 32 11.26 -20.13 25.11
N GLY A 33 11.98 -20.77 24.18
CA GLY A 33 11.42 -21.33 22.95
C GLY A 33 11.31 -20.29 21.82
N ILE A 34 10.38 -20.50 20.88
CA ILE A 34 10.21 -19.62 19.72
C ILE A 34 9.90 -18.19 20.14
N GLU A 35 10.62 -17.22 19.55
CA GLU A 35 10.33 -15.81 19.73
C GLU A 35 9.19 -15.38 18.80
N TRP A 36 7.96 -15.41 19.32
CA TRP A 36 6.74 -15.19 18.53
C TRP A 36 6.60 -13.77 17.97
N ALA A 37 7.07 -12.75 18.68
CA ALA A 37 6.92 -11.35 18.26
C ALA A 37 7.66 -11.10 16.93
N GLY A 38 8.96 -11.43 16.86
CA GLY A 38 9.75 -11.29 15.64
C GLY A 38 9.35 -12.26 14.54
N THR A 39 9.08 -13.53 14.89
CA THR A 39 8.72 -14.55 13.90
C THR A 39 7.41 -14.19 13.19
N THR A 40 6.41 -13.72 13.94
CA THR A 40 5.13 -13.30 13.35
C THR A 40 5.31 -12.14 12.37
N ALA A 41 6.11 -11.14 12.73
CA ALA A 41 6.39 -10.01 11.84
C ALA A 41 7.04 -10.47 10.52
N LEU A 42 8.05 -11.35 10.58
CA LEU A 42 8.73 -11.88 9.39
C LEU A 42 7.80 -12.71 8.50
N VAL A 43 6.93 -13.54 9.08
CA VAL A 43 5.92 -14.29 8.33
C VAL A 43 4.96 -13.33 7.62
N LEU A 44 4.48 -12.28 8.31
CA LEU A 44 3.58 -11.29 7.71
C LEU A 44 4.27 -10.43 6.65
N THR A 45 5.56 -10.11 6.80
CA THR A 45 6.35 -9.43 5.76
C THR A 45 6.53 -10.32 4.52
N THR A 46 6.69 -11.63 4.71
CA THR A 46 6.64 -12.60 3.61
C THR A 46 5.27 -12.54 2.92
N GLY A 47 4.18 -12.52 3.68
CA GLY A 47 2.82 -12.36 3.16
C GLY A 47 2.61 -11.05 2.38
N LEU A 48 3.14 -9.92 2.87
CA LEU A 48 3.08 -8.63 2.19
C LEU A 48 3.71 -8.69 0.79
N THR A 49 4.94 -9.22 0.72
CA THR A 49 5.64 -9.34 -0.57
C THR A 49 5.01 -10.40 -1.48
N LEU A 50 4.43 -11.45 -0.90
CA LEU A 50 3.72 -12.49 -1.66
C LEU A 50 2.44 -11.95 -2.30
N ILE A 51 1.62 -11.18 -1.56
CA ILE A 51 0.40 -10.55 -2.10
C ILE A 51 0.76 -9.64 -3.28
N THR A 52 1.72 -8.74 -3.08
CA THR A 52 2.15 -7.80 -4.12
C THR A 52 2.84 -8.49 -5.30
N GLY A 53 3.74 -9.44 -5.03
CA GLY A 53 4.49 -10.16 -6.06
C GLY A 53 3.62 -11.04 -6.92
N THR A 54 2.69 -11.79 -6.33
CA THR A 54 1.75 -12.64 -7.09
C THR A 54 0.76 -11.81 -7.91
N PHE A 55 0.34 -10.65 -7.41
CA PHE A 55 -0.43 -9.69 -8.20
C PHE A 55 0.34 -9.23 -9.44
N PHE A 56 1.58 -8.77 -9.29
CA PHE A 56 2.41 -8.38 -10.44
C PHE A 56 2.68 -9.55 -11.38
N ARG A 57 2.85 -10.77 -10.86
CA ARG A 57 3.03 -11.97 -11.69
C ARG A 57 1.81 -12.27 -12.55
N PHE A 58 0.60 -12.05 -12.03
CA PHE A 58 -0.64 -12.17 -12.80
C PHE A 58 -0.70 -11.11 -13.91
N VAL A 59 -0.42 -9.84 -13.59
CA VAL A 59 -0.39 -8.75 -14.56
C VAL A 59 0.64 -9.01 -15.65
N ALA A 60 1.86 -9.40 -15.29
CA ALA A 60 2.96 -9.66 -16.22
C ALA A 60 2.72 -10.86 -17.15
N ARG A 61 1.78 -11.75 -16.83
CA ARG A 61 1.37 -12.86 -17.72
C ARG A 61 0.24 -12.46 -18.67
N ARG A 62 -0.47 -11.38 -18.37
CA ARG A 62 -1.65 -10.92 -19.11
C ARG A 62 -1.35 -9.74 -20.01
N LEU A 63 -0.38 -8.90 -19.66
CA LEU A 63 0.02 -7.72 -20.41
C LEU A 63 1.20 -8.04 -21.34
N ASP A 64 1.16 -7.53 -22.56
CA ASP A 64 2.28 -7.59 -23.50
C ASP A 64 3.43 -6.66 -23.08
N THR A 65 4.55 -6.74 -23.78
CA THR A 65 5.71 -5.84 -23.56
C THR A 65 5.31 -4.40 -23.83
N ARG A 66 5.31 -3.59 -22.77
CA ARG A 66 5.08 -2.14 -22.85
C ARG A 66 6.36 -1.42 -23.32
N PRO A 67 6.27 -0.18 -23.85
CA PRO A 67 7.45 0.60 -24.20
C PRO A 67 8.45 0.75 -23.04
N GLU A 68 7.98 0.80 -21.78
CA GLU A 68 8.86 0.88 -20.61
C GLU A 68 9.67 -0.40 -20.34
N ASP A 69 9.29 -1.53 -20.93
CA ASP A 69 10.01 -2.81 -20.80
C ASP A 69 10.92 -3.10 -22.02
N TYR A 70 10.93 -2.23 -23.04
CA TYR A 70 11.68 -2.43 -24.27
C TYR A 70 12.90 -1.51 -24.31
N GLU A 71 14.09 -2.11 -24.42
CA GLU A 71 15.37 -1.40 -24.30
C GLU A 71 15.60 -0.38 -25.43
N ASP A 72 15.08 -0.65 -26.63
CA ASP A 72 15.24 0.20 -27.81
C ASP A 72 13.97 1.02 -28.14
N ALA A 73 13.10 1.26 -27.14
CA ALA A 73 11.87 2.02 -27.35
C ALA A 73 12.14 3.48 -27.72
N GLU A 74 11.38 4.00 -28.68
CA GLU A 74 11.44 5.42 -29.05
C GLU A 74 10.48 6.24 -28.19
N ILE A 75 10.77 7.53 -28.02
CA ILE A 75 9.91 8.45 -27.24
C ILE A 75 8.49 8.52 -27.84
N SER A 76 8.37 8.38 -29.16
CA SER A 76 7.09 8.37 -29.87
C SER A 76 6.20 7.16 -29.53
N ASP A 77 6.76 6.06 -29.02
CA ASP A 77 5.99 4.87 -28.66
C ASP A 77 5.05 5.13 -27.47
N GLY A 78 5.34 6.17 -26.67
CA GLY A 78 4.51 6.64 -25.54
C GLY A 78 3.61 7.84 -25.86
N ALA A 79 3.37 8.17 -27.14
CA ALA A 79 2.66 9.40 -27.54
C ALA A 79 1.15 9.44 -27.22
N GLY A 80 0.59 8.41 -26.58
CA GLY A 80 -0.82 8.34 -26.18
C GLY A 80 -1.16 9.22 -24.97
N GLU A 81 -2.45 9.28 -24.64
CA GLU A 81 -2.91 9.89 -23.40
C GLU A 81 -2.53 9.03 -22.19
N LEU A 82 -1.91 9.62 -21.17
CA LEU A 82 -1.53 8.92 -19.93
C LEU A 82 -2.74 8.56 -19.06
N GLY A 83 -3.73 9.45 -19.01
CA GLY A 83 -4.91 9.33 -18.16
C GLY A 83 -5.23 10.63 -17.42
N PHE A 84 -6.06 10.52 -16.39
CA PHE A 84 -6.52 11.65 -15.60
C PHE A 84 -5.60 11.93 -14.42
N TYR A 85 -5.25 13.20 -14.22
CA TYR A 85 -4.51 13.69 -13.06
C TYR A 85 -5.26 14.88 -12.44
N SER A 86 -5.41 14.87 -11.13
CA SER A 86 -5.92 16.03 -10.38
C SER A 86 -4.95 17.21 -10.54
N PRO A 87 -5.37 18.36 -11.11
CA PRO A 87 -4.51 19.52 -11.25
C PRO A 87 -4.30 20.24 -9.91
N HIS A 88 -5.28 20.16 -9.01
CA HIS A 88 -5.24 20.66 -7.64
C HIS A 88 -6.36 19.99 -6.84
N SER A 89 -6.16 19.83 -5.54
CA SER A 89 -7.19 19.35 -4.62
C SER A 89 -6.86 19.79 -3.20
N TRP A 90 -7.84 20.33 -2.48
CA TRP A 90 -7.70 20.68 -1.05
C TRP A 90 -8.10 19.52 -0.12
N TRP A 91 -8.65 18.44 -0.66
CA TRP A 91 -9.09 17.32 0.18
C TRP A 91 -7.95 16.58 0.90
N PRO A 92 -6.75 16.37 0.30
CA PRO A 92 -5.66 15.70 1.00
C PRO A 92 -5.24 16.40 2.31
N ILE A 93 -5.22 17.74 2.35
CA ILE A 93 -4.89 18.48 3.58
C ILE A 93 -6.00 18.31 4.62
N LEU A 94 -7.28 18.30 4.22
CA LEU A 94 -8.39 18.07 5.12
C LEU A 94 -8.39 16.65 5.70
N ILE A 95 -8.05 15.63 4.90
CA ILE A 95 -7.91 14.25 5.38
C ILE A 95 -6.79 14.14 6.42
N ALA A 96 -5.63 14.75 6.14
CA ALA A 96 -4.51 14.76 7.07
C ALA A 96 -4.86 15.42 8.41
N LEU A 97 -5.54 16.58 8.38
CA LEU A 97 -6.04 17.27 9.58
C LEU A 97 -7.12 16.47 10.32
N SER A 98 -8.00 15.79 9.58
CA SER A 98 -9.06 14.97 10.16
C SER A 98 -8.49 13.77 10.91
N PHE A 99 -7.56 13.04 10.28
CA PHE A 99 -6.93 11.88 10.89
C PHE A 99 -6.00 12.27 12.04
N SER A 100 -5.26 13.37 11.92
CA SER A 100 -4.43 13.86 13.02
C SER A 100 -5.29 14.27 14.23
N THR A 101 -6.45 14.88 14.01
CA THR A 101 -7.41 15.20 15.08
C THR A 101 -7.93 13.93 15.76
N ALA A 102 -8.29 12.90 14.99
CA ALA A 102 -8.68 11.60 15.54
C ALA A 102 -7.55 10.96 16.36
N ALA A 103 -6.31 11.05 15.88
CA ALA A 103 -5.12 10.55 16.56
C ALA A 103 -4.82 11.33 17.86
N VAL A 104 -5.01 12.64 17.89
CA VAL A 104 -4.92 13.46 19.12
C VAL A 104 -5.99 13.02 20.12
N GLY A 105 -7.21 12.79 19.67
CA GLY A 105 -8.29 12.24 20.50
C GLY A 105 -7.92 10.87 21.08
N ALA A 106 -7.29 9.99 20.29
CA ALA A 106 -6.83 8.69 20.76
C ALA A 106 -5.68 8.82 21.76
N ALA A 107 -4.70 9.68 21.50
CA ALA A 107 -3.53 9.88 22.34
C ALA A 107 -3.88 10.48 23.72
N LEU A 108 -4.82 11.43 23.76
CA LEU A 108 -5.29 12.06 24.99
C LEU A 108 -6.46 11.33 25.65
N TRP A 109 -6.92 10.21 25.07
CA TRP A 109 -8.08 9.45 25.52
C TRP A 109 -9.34 10.32 25.69
N LEU A 110 -9.72 11.03 24.62
CA LEU A 110 -10.92 11.87 24.52
C LEU A 110 -11.93 11.20 23.57
N PRO A 111 -12.83 10.32 24.05
CA PRO A 111 -13.73 9.55 23.18
C PRO A 111 -14.59 10.40 22.25
N TRP A 112 -15.04 11.57 22.72
CA TRP A 112 -15.83 12.51 21.92
C TRP A 112 -15.02 13.08 20.74
N LEU A 113 -13.72 13.33 20.93
CA LEU A 113 -12.84 13.85 19.88
C LEU A 113 -12.46 12.75 18.89
N ILE A 114 -12.34 11.50 19.35
CA ILE A 114 -12.14 10.34 18.46
C ILE A 114 -13.34 10.20 17.52
N VAL A 115 -14.57 10.21 18.05
CA VAL A 115 -15.79 10.09 17.24
C VAL A 115 -15.90 11.26 16.26
N ALA A 116 -15.65 12.50 16.70
CA ALA A 116 -15.64 13.66 15.82
C ALA A 116 -14.57 13.55 14.71
N GLY A 117 -13.35 13.14 15.07
CA GLY A 117 -12.26 12.94 14.12
C GLY A 117 -12.56 11.88 13.08
N VAL A 118 -13.19 10.75 13.47
CA VAL A 118 -13.65 9.71 12.53
C VAL A 118 -14.70 10.27 11.57
N CYS A 119 -15.68 11.04 12.06
CA CYS A 119 -16.65 11.71 11.19
C CYS A 119 -15.98 12.66 10.20
N PHE A 120 -14.96 13.42 10.62
CA PHE A 120 -14.20 14.29 9.73
C PHE A 120 -13.41 13.51 8.67
N VAL A 121 -12.81 12.37 9.03
CA VAL A 121 -12.13 11.49 8.07
C VAL A 121 -13.10 10.97 7.02
N LEU A 122 -14.29 10.51 7.43
CA LEU A 122 -15.30 10.02 6.49
C LEU A 122 -15.77 11.13 5.54
N ALA A 123 -16.06 12.33 6.06
CA ALA A 123 -16.50 13.46 5.23
C ALA A 123 -15.42 13.94 4.25
N SER A 124 -14.17 14.07 4.72
CA SER A 124 -13.06 14.52 3.87
C SER A 124 -12.61 13.47 2.85
N ALA A 125 -12.65 12.18 3.20
CA ALA A 125 -12.42 11.09 2.26
C ALA A 125 -13.54 11.00 1.21
N ALA A 126 -14.80 11.15 1.61
CA ALA A 126 -15.92 11.24 0.67
C ALA A 126 -15.75 12.42 -0.29
N GLY A 127 -15.33 13.58 0.22
CA GLY A 127 -15.00 14.74 -0.60
C GLY A 127 -13.92 14.45 -1.65
N LEU A 128 -12.81 13.81 -1.26
CA LEU A 128 -11.74 13.43 -2.19
C LEU A 128 -12.22 12.42 -3.24
N VAL A 129 -12.98 11.40 -2.85
CA VAL A 129 -13.46 10.35 -3.75
C VAL A 129 -14.49 10.89 -4.75
N PHE A 130 -15.36 11.79 -4.32
CA PHE A 130 -16.43 12.33 -5.16
C PHE A 130 -16.05 13.62 -5.92
N GLU A 131 -14.87 14.20 -5.68
CA GLU A 131 -14.42 15.49 -6.25
C GLU A 131 -14.66 15.60 -7.75
N TYR A 132 -14.37 14.53 -8.51
CA TYR A 132 -14.48 14.52 -9.97
C TYR A 132 -15.80 13.94 -10.51
N TYR A 133 -16.78 13.66 -9.64
CA TYR A 133 -18.01 12.92 -9.97
C TYR A 133 -19.32 13.54 -9.45
N VAL A 134 -19.37 14.85 -9.19
CA VAL A 134 -20.55 15.51 -8.62
C VAL A 134 -21.65 15.82 -9.66
N GLY A 135 -21.26 16.23 -10.87
CA GLY A 135 -22.20 16.79 -11.87
C GLY A 135 -22.69 18.20 -11.50
N PRO A 136 -23.43 18.88 -12.41
CA PRO A 136 -23.99 20.20 -12.12
C PRO A 136 -25.12 20.11 -11.09
N GLU A 137 -25.28 21.19 -10.33
CA GLU A 137 -26.46 21.37 -9.49
C GLU A 137 -27.73 21.42 -10.37
N LYS A 138 -28.82 20.82 -9.89
CA LYS A 138 -30.05 20.64 -10.68
C LYS A 138 -30.87 21.93 -10.86
N HIS A 139 -30.56 22.98 -10.12
CA HIS A 139 -31.33 24.23 -10.05
C HIS A 139 -30.42 25.43 -10.04
#